data_AF-A0A6M1MJS2-F1
#
_entry.id   AF-A0A6M1MJS2-F1
#
_cell.length_a   1.000
_cell.length_b   1.000
_cell.length_c   1.000
_cell.angle_alpha   90.00
_cell.angle_beta   90.00
_cell.angle_gamma   90.00
#
_symmetry.space_group_name_H-M   'P 1'
#
loop_
_entity.id
_entity.type
_entity.pdbx_description
1 polymer ?
#
loop_
_entity_poly.entity_id
_entity_poly.type
_entity_poly.pdbx_seq_one_letter_code
_entity_poly.pdbx_strand_id
1 'polypeptide(L)'
;MAAGEYELALKAYYGAAAEHGVNVDTLSAVGSANLKLGRLGQAEKILRRALEQDPTFVPALNNLGVVLMEQGKTGEARVIFQEAYALDSGQSDSIRQNLMRAIAATEANVYDAPQEEEGEFQLVRREKGRYVLLTQL
;
A
#
# COMPACT_ATOMS: atom_id res chain seq x y z
N MET A 1 0.28 25.88 -8.31
CA MET A 1 0.19 24.61 -9.06
C MET A 1 1.16 23.62 -8.41
N ALA A 2 0.68 22.71 -7.57
CA ALA A 2 1.55 21.81 -6.79
C ALA A 2 2.45 20.93 -7.68
N ALA A 3 1.97 20.53 -8.87
CA ALA A 3 2.76 19.77 -9.84
C ALA A 3 4.06 20.50 -10.25
N GLY A 4 4.03 21.83 -10.40
CA GLY A 4 5.23 22.60 -10.75
C GLY A 4 6.29 22.60 -9.64
N GLU A 5 5.85 22.58 -8.38
CA GLU A 5 6.76 22.52 -7.22
C GLU A 5 7.43 21.15 -7.12
N TYR A 6 6.70 20.07 -7.37
CA TYR A 6 7.28 18.71 -7.34
C TYR A 6 8.24 18.45 -8.49
N GLU A 7 8.01 19.02 -9.69
CA GLU A 7 8.98 18.94 -10.79
C GLU A 7 10.26 19.72 -10.49
N LEU A 8 10.12 20.89 -9.85
CA LEU A 8 11.28 21.66 -9.40
C LEU A 8 12.07 20.90 -8.32
N ALA A 9 11.36 20.30 -7.35
CA ALA A 9 11.98 19.46 -6.33
C ALA A 9 12.72 18.27 -6.96
N LEU A 10 12.10 17.60 -7.93
CA LEU A 10 12.72 16.49 -8.66
C LEU A 10 14.02 16.90 -9.34
N LYS A 11 14.03 18.08 -10.00
CA LYS A 11 15.25 18.64 -10.59
C LYS A 11 16.33 18.91 -9.54
N ALA A 12 15.95 19.47 -8.39
CA ALA A 12 16.88 19.74 -7.30
C ALA A 12 17.47 18.45 -6.71
N TYR A 13 16.65 17.41 -6.49
CA TYR A 13 17.11 16.12 -5.98
C TYR A 13 18.08 15.41 -6.94
N TYR A 14 17.82 15.46 -8.25
CA TYR A 14 18.78 14.93 -9.22
C TYR A 14 20.09 15.72 -9.26
N GLY A 15 20.03 17.05 -9.09
CA GLY A 15 21.23 17.88 -8.94
C GLY A 15 22.06 17.48 -7.72
N ALA A 16 21.41 17.34 -6.55
CA ALA A 16 22.06 16.90 -5.32
C ALA A 16 22.67 15.49 -5.46
N ALA A 17 21.96 14.56 -6.11
CA ALA A 17 22.48 13.22 -6.37
C ALA A 17 23.67 13.22 -7.34
N ALA A 18 23.74 14.17 -8.28
CA ALA A 18 24.89 14.32 -9.17
C ALA A 18 26.11 14.91 -8.45
N GLU A 19 25.91 15.81 -7.49
CA GLU A 19 26.98 16.46 -6.72
C GLU A 19 27.51 15.61 -5.58
N HIS A 20 26.61 14.95 -4.84
CA HIS A 20 26.93 14.23 -3.59
C HIS A 20 26.83 12.71 -3.72
N GLY A 21 26.45 12.21 -4.90
CA GLY A 21 26.23 10.79 -5.16
C GLY A 21 24.81 10.33 -4.84
N VAL A 22 24.43 9.19 -5.43
CA VAL A 22 23.13 8.58 -5.24
C VAL A 22 23.13 7.77 -3.94
N ASN A 23 22.27 8.15 -3.00
CA ASN A 23 22.10 7.50 -1.69
C ASN A 23 20.61 7.32 -1.34
N VAL A 24 20.33 6.69 -0.20
CA VAL A 24 18.97 6.36 0.24
C VAL A 24 18.08 7.59 0.44
N ASP A 25 18.63 8.70 0.93
CA ASP A 25 17.90 9.95 1.14
C ASP A 25 17.46 10.58 -0.20
N THR A 26 18.40 10.69 -1.14
CA THR A 26 18.12 11.25 -2.48
C THR A 26 17.17 10.35 -3.27
N LEU A 27 17.33 9.03 -3.20
CA LEU A 27 16.40 8.08 -3.83
C LEU A 27 15.00 8.20 -3.21
N SER A 28 14.88 8.24 -1.89
CA SER A 28 13.59 8.41 -1.23
C SER A 28 12.91 9.74 -1.58
N ALA A 29 13.67 10.83 -1.66
CA ALA A 29 13.16 12.15 -2.06
C ALA A 29 12.67 12.16 -3.52
N VAL A 30 13.44 11.58 -4.45
CA VAL A 30 13.02 11.40 -5.86
C VAL A 30 11.77 10.52 -5.96
N GLY A 31 11.71 9.43 -5.19
CA GLY A 31 10.55 8.54 -5.13
C GLY A 31 9.29 9.26 -4.63
N SER A 32 9.42 10.04 -3.55
CA SER A 32 8.33 10.85 -2.99
C SER A 32 7.83 11.90 -3.99
N ALA A 33 8.72 12.62 -4.66
CA ALA A 33 8.34 13.59 -5.69
C ALA A 33 7.58 12.93 -6.85
N ASN A 34 8.02 11.77 -7.31
CA ASN A 34 7.32 11.01 -8.36
C ASN A 34 5.95 10.52 -7.89
N LEU A 35 5.82 10.08 -6.64
CA LEU A 35 4.52 9.73 -6.04
C LEU A 35 3.58 10.94 -6.06
N LYS A 36 4.03 12.12 -5.63
CA LYS A 36 3.22 13.35 -5.64
C LYS A 36 2.83 13.83 -7.04
N LEU A 37 3.59 13.43 -8.06
CA LEU A 37 3.29 13.66 -9.47
C LEU A 37 2.40 12.58 -10.10
N GLY A 38 1.98 11.56 -9.33
CA GLY A 38 1.20 10.42 -9.85
C GLY A 38 2.01 9.48 -10.75
N ARG A 39 3.34 9.61 -10.78
CA ARG A 39 4.25 8.77 -11.58
C ARG A 39 4.56 7.47 -10.83
N LEU A 40 3.51 6.70 -10.51
CA LEU A 40 3.57 5.58 -9.57
C LEU A 40 4.64 4.54 -9.94
N GLY A 41 4.77 4.18 -11.23
CA GLY A 41 5.79 3.21 -11.66
C GLY A 41 7.24 3.70 -11.51
N GLN A 42 7.48 5.01 -11.69
CA GLN A 42 8.81 5.59 -11.45
C GLN A 42 9.10 5.67 -9.95
N ALA A 43 8.11 6.07 -9.16
CA ALA A 43 8.21 6.10 -7.70
C ALA A 43 8.55 4.73 -7.14
N GLU A 44 7.82 3.68 -7.54
CA GLU A 44 8.06 2.29 -7.11
C GLU A 44 9.50 1.86 -7.41
N LYS A 45 9.95 2.03 -8.66
CA LYS A 45 11.29 1.60 -9.09
C LYS A 45 12.39 2.29 -8.27
N ILE A 46 12.27 3.60 -8.05
CA ILE A 46 13.27 4.37 -7.30
C ILE A 46 13.27 3.99 -5.82
N LEU A 47 12.09 3.82 -5.21
CA LEU A 47 11.97 3.44 -3.81
C LEU A 47 12.49 2.03 -3.54
N ARG A 48 12.24 1.07 -4.44
CA ARG A 48 12.86 -0.26 -4.35
C ARG A 48 14.38 -0.19 -4.45
N ARG A 49 14.93 0.66 -5.33
CA ARG A 49 16.38 0.90 -5.39
C ARG A 49 16.94 1.50 -4.08
N ALA A 50 16.18 2.35 -3.40
CA ALA A 50 16.58 2.84 -2.07
C ALA A 50 16.68 1.67 -1.07
N LEU A 51 15.71 0.75 -1.09
CA LEU A 51 15.68 -0.42 -0.22
C LEU A 51 16.69 -1.50 -0.60
N GLU A 52 17.13 -1.56 -1.86
CA GLU A 52 18.28 -2.37 -2.26
C GLU A 52 19.59 -1.86 -1.61
N GLN A 53 19.71 -0.55 -1.37
CA GLN A 53 20.87 0.04 -0.69
C GLN A 53 20.77 -0.08 0.83
N ASP A 54 19.59 0.18 1.40
CA ASP A 54 19.30 0.01 2.82
C ASP A 54 17.88 -0.55 3.01
N PRO A 55 17.77 -1.87 3.25
CA PRO A 55 16.47 -2.52 3.47
C PRO A 55 15.70 -2.00 4.68
N THR A 56 16.37 -1.30 5.60
CA THR A 56 15.79 -0.81 6.86
C THR A 56 15.40 0.67 6.80
N PHE A 57 15.54 1.31 5.63
CA PHE A 57 15.29 2.74 5.48
C PHE A 57 13.78 3.05 5.52
N VAL A 58 13.28 3.34 6.73
CA VAL A 58 11.86 3.59 7.04
C VAL A 58 11.17 4.59 6.09
N PRO A 59 11.78 5.74 5.70
CA PRO A 59 11.13 6.66 4.78
C PRO A 59 10.81 6.03 3.41
N ALA A 60 11.71 5.19 2.88
CA ALA A 60 11.48 4.52 1.61
C ALA A 60 10.42 3.42 1.73
N LEU A 61 10.42 2.64 2.83
CA LEU A 61 9.36 1.66 3.10
C LEU A 61 7.99 2.32 3.16
N ASN A 62 7.84 3.40 3.93
CA ASN A 62 6.57 4.12 4.04
C ASN A 62 6.11 4.67 2.68
N ASN A 63 6.99 5.32 1.91
CA ASN A 63 6.64 5.82 0.59
C ASN A 63 6.30 4.71 -0.40
N LEU A 64 7.00 3.57 -0.35
CA LEU A 64 6.72 2.42 -1.21
C LEU A 64 5.35 1.82 -0.89
N GLY A 65 5.02 1.66 0.39
CA GLY A 65 3.69 1.21 0.82
C GLY A 65 2.58 2.12 0.27
N VAL A 66 2.77 3.45 0.29
CA VAL A 66 1.80 4.40 -0.27
C VAL A 66 1.67 4.21 -1.79
N VAL A 67 2.80 4.11 -2.51
CA VAL A 67 2.77 3.83 -3.96
C VAL A 67 2.01 2.55 -4.27
N LEU A 68 2.23 1.49 -3.51
CA LEU A 68 1.55 0.19 -3.69
C LEU A 68 0.05 0.28 -3.39
N MET A 69 -0.36 1.08 -2.40
CA MET A 69 -1.78 1.37 -2.14
C MET A 69 -2.43 2.07 -3.33
N GLU A 70 -1.80 3.12 -3.87
CA GLU A 70 -2.31 3.87 -5.03
C GLU A 70 -2.36 3.02 -6.32
N GLN A 71 -1.52 2.00 -6.41
CA GLN A 71 -1.55 1.01 -7.50
C GLN A 71 -2.56 -0.14 -7.28
N GLY A 72 -3.28 -0.16 -6.15
CA GLY A 72 -4.21 -1.24 -5.80
C GLY A 72 -3.53 -2.53 -5.33
N LYS A 73 -2.20 -2.55 -5.16
CA LYS A 73 -1.43 -3.69 -4.66
C LYS A 73 -1.48 -3.75 -3.13
N THR A 74 -2.70 -3.78 -2.57
CA THR A 74 -2.96 -3.61 -1.13
C THR A 74 -2.31 -4.70 -0.26
N GLY A 75 -2.23 -5.93 -0.78
CA GLY A 75 -1.55 -7.05 -0.09
C GLY A 75 -0.06 -6.82 0.12
N GLU A 76 0.65 -6.35 -0.92
CA GLU A 76 2.08 -6.03 -0.81
C GLU A 76 2.29 -4.78 0.04
N ALA A 77 1.44 -3.75 -0.13
CA ALA A 77 1.50 -2.53 0.68
C ALA A 77 1.41 -2.84 2.19
N ARG A 78 0.52 -3.76 2.58
CA ARG A 78 0.37 -4.19 3.97
C ARG A 78 1.68 -4.73 4.54
N VAL A 79 2.37 -5.61 3.82
CA VAL A 79 3.64 -6.20 4.26
C VAL A 79 4.70 -5.10 4.44
N ILE A 80 4.83 -4.22 3.45
CA ILE A 80 5.79 -3.12 3.51
C ILE A 80 5.51 -2.16 4.68
N PHE A 81 4.24 -1.84 4.96
CA PHE A 81 3.89 -1.01 6.11
C PHE A 81 4.11 -1.71 7.46
N GLN A 82 3.98 -3.03 7.53
CA GLN A 82 4.31 -3.80 8.73
C GLN A 82 5.81 -3.72 9.04
N GLU A 83 6.66 -3.84 8.02
CA GLU A 83 8.11 -3.67 8.17
C GLU A 83 8.47 -2.25 8.62
N ALA A 84 7.90 -1.22 7.97
CA ALA A 84 8.11 0.17 8.36
C ALA A 84 7.69 0.43 9.81
N TYR A 85 6.54 -0.11 10.23
CA TYR A 85 6.02 0.04 11.58
C TYR A 85 6.92 -0.63 12.62
N ALA A 86 7.42 -1.83 12.32
CA ALA A 86 8.33 -2.56 13.20
C ALA A 86 9.67 -1.82 13.39
N LEU A 87 10.25 -1.32 12.30
CA LEU A 87 11.52 -0.59 12.33
C LEU A 87 11.41 0.77 13.04
N ASP A 88 10.26 1.45 12.89
CA ASP A 88 9.96 2.71 13.58
C ASP A 88 9.43 2.49 15.01
N SER A 89 9.36 1.25 15.49
CA SER A 89 8.80 0.91 16.82
C SER A 89 7.41 1.50 17.07
N GLY A 90 6.61 1.67 16.00
CA GLY A 90 5.26 2.21 16.01
C GLY A 90 5.11 3.68 16.42
N GLN A 91 6.20 4.47 16.40
CA GLN A 91 6.20 5.86 16.86
C GLN A 91 5.49 6.82 15.89
N SER A 92 5.56 6.57 14.58
CA SER A 92 4.99 7.43 13.55
C SER A 92 3.50 7.18 13.36
N ASP A 93 2.70 8.20 13.67
CA ASP A 93 1.26 8.20 13.42
C ASP A 93 0.93 7.98 11.94
N SER A 94 1.77 8.50 11.04
CA SER A 94 1.55 8.34 9.60
C SER A 94 1.70 6.89 9.16
N ILE A 95 2.74 6.19 9.64
CA ILE A 95 2.97 4.76 9.33
C ILE A 95 1.85 3.91 9.94
N ARG A 96 1.43 4.20 11.17
CA ARG A 96 0.32 3.51 11.83
C ARG A 96 -0.99 3.66 11.05
N GLN A 97 -1.32 4.88 10.61
CA GLN A 97 -2.52 5.14 9.83
C GLN A 97 -2.46 4.47 8.45
N ASN A 98 -1.31 4.52 7.79
CA ASN A 98 -1.11 3.86 6.50
C ASN A 98 -1.26 2.33 6.61
N LEU A 99 -0.68 1.72 7.64
CA LEU A 99 -0.84 0.30 7.91
C LEU A 99 -2.31 -0.06 8.16
N MET A 100 -3.02 0.72 8.97
CA MET A 100 -4.45 0.51 9.24
C MET A 100 -5.27 0.54 7.94
N ARG A 101 -5.01 1.51 7.07
CA ARG A 101 -5.66 1.61 5.75
C ARG A 101 -5.35 0.42 4.85
N ALA A 102 -4.10 -0.03 4.84
CA ALA A 102 -3.70 -1.21 4.06
C ALA A 102 -4.38 -2.49 4.56
N ILE A 103 -4.46 -2.69 5.89
CA ILE A 103 -5.17 -3.83 6.48
C ILE A 103 -6.65 -3.81 6.06
N ALA A 104 -7.34 -2.68 6.26
CA ALA A 104 -8.74 -2.54 5.88
C ALA A 104 -8.97 -2.79 4.38
N ALA A 105 -8.08 -2.29 3.52
CA ALA A 105 -8.17 -2.51 2.08
C ALA A 105 -7.88 -3.97 1.68
N THR A 106 -7.02 -4.68 2.41
CA THR A 106 -6.83 -6.13 2.19
C THR A 106 -8.03 -6.95 2.63
N GLU A 107 -8.68 -6.58 3.74
CA GLU A 107 -9.87 -7.27 4.22
C GLU A 107 -11.07 -7.06 3.30
N ALA A 108 -11.28 -5.83 2.81
CA ALA A 108 -12.32 -5.55 1.81
C ALA A 108 -12.16 -6.43 0.55
N ASN A 109 -10.93 -6.63 0.06
CA ASN A 109 -10.65 -7.54 -1.06
C ASN A 109 -10.94 -9.02 -0.76
N VAL A 110 -10.91 -9.43 0.52
CA VAL A 110 -11.25 -10.81 0.93
C VAL A 110 -12.77 -10.97 1.08
N TYR A 111 -13.49 -9.90 1.43
CA TYR A 111 -14.96 -9.91 1.54
C TYR A 111 -15.69 -9.69 0.20
N ASP A 112 -15.00 -9.28 -0.87
CA ASP A 112 -15.54 -9.24 -2.25
C ASP A 112 -15.63 -10.64 -2.93
N ALA A 113 -15.39 -11.72 -2.19
CA ALA A 113 -15.80 -13.07 -2.58
C ALA A 113 -16.53 -13.75 -1.42
N PRO A 114 -17.83 -13.94 -1.56
CA PRO A 114 -18.29 -15.12 -2.28
C PRO A 114 -18.74 -14.72 -3.68
N GLN A 115 -18.32 -15.50 -4.69
CA GLN A 115 -19.27 -15.77 -5.76
C GLN A 115 -20.55 -16.20 -5.03
N GLU A 116 -21.58 -15.37 -5.14
CA GLU A 116 -22.94 -15.83 -4.98
C GLU A 116 -23.12 -16.94 -6.02
N GLU A 117 -22.67 -18.15 -5.70
CA GLU A 117 -23.49 -19.29 -6.00
C GLU A 117 -24.78 -19.01 -5.22
N GLU A 118 -25.71 -18.30 -5.87
CA GLU A 118 -27.13 -18.30 -5.56
C GLU A 118 -27.62 -19.75 -5.69
N GLY A 119 -27.13 -20.65 -4.84
CA GLY A 119 -27.90 -21.81 -4.46
C GLY A 119 -29.13 -21.24 -3.78
N GLU A 120 -30.29 -21.33 -4.42
CA GLU A 120 -31.57 -21.00 -3.78
C GLU A 120 -31.75 -21.93 -2.57
N PHE A 121 -31.26 -21.49 -1.40
CA PHE A 121 -31.48 -22.19 -0.15
C PHE A 121 -32.84 -21.78 0.39
N GLN A 122 -33.82 -22.68 0.32
CA GLN A 122 -35.12 -22.45 0.94
C GLN A 122 -35.14 -23.02 2.36
N LEU A 123 -35.43 -22.15 3.33
CA LEU A 123 -35.65 -22.52 4.72
C LEU A 123 -37.10 -22.96 4.93
N VAL A 124 -37.32 -24.27 5.06
CA VAL A 124 -38.66 -24.81 5.35
C VAL A 124 -38.78 -25.13 6.83
N ARG A 125 -39.69 -24.43 7.51
CA ARG A 125 -40.04 -24.71 8.90
C ARG A 125 -40.89 -25.98 8.96
N ARG A 126 -40.41 -27.01 9.65
CA ARG A 126 -41.15 -28.28 9.81
C ARG A 126 -41.99 -28.30 11.08
N GLU A 127 -41.44 -27.83 12.21
CA GLU A 127 -42.15 -27.77 13.51
C GLU A 127 -41.58 -26.63 14.39
N LYS A 128 -42.11 -26.43 15.62
CA LYS A 128 -41.64 -25.39 16.56
C LYS A 128 -40.11 -25.48 16.76
N GLY A 129 -39.38 -24.57 16.12
CA GLY A 129 -37.94 -24.39 16.27
C GLY A 129 -37.05 -25.24 15.37
N ARG A 130 -37.60 -26.11 14.50
CA ARG A 130 -36.81 -26.91 13.56
C ARG A 130 -36.98 -26.43 12.11
N TYR A 131 -35.86 -26.11 11.48
CA TYR A 131 -35.75 -25.67 10.10
C TYR A 131 -34.87 -26.64 9.32
N VAL A 132 -35.22 -26.88 8.06
CA VAL A 132 -34.41 -27.68 7.13
C VAL A 132 -33.96 -26.75 6.01
N LEU A 133 -32.67 -26.83 5.68
CA LEU A 133 -32.09 -26.16 4.52
C LEU A 133 -32.26 -27.07 3.31
N LEU A 134 -32.92 -26.59 2.26
CA LEU A 134 -33.05 -27.31 0.99
C LEU A 134 -32.24 -26.63 -0.08
N THR A 135 -31.43 -27.40 -0.80
CA THR A 135 -30.72 -27.00 -2.02
C THR A 135 -31.41 -27.61 -3.23
N GLN A 136 -31.69 -26.81 -4.25
CA GLN A 136 -32.00 -27.36 -5.58
C GLN A 136 -30.67 -27.68 -6.27
N LEU A 137 -30.47 -28.94 -6.67
CA LEU A 137 -29.37 -29.37 -7.54
C LEU A 137 -29.80 -29.22 -9.00
#